data_AF-A0A7J8VNK5-F1
#
_entry.id   AF-A0A7J8VNK5-F1
#
_cell.length_a   1.000
_cell.length_b   1.000
_cell.length_c   1.000
_cell.angle_alpha   90.00
_cell.angle_beta   90.00
_cell.angle_gamma   90.00
#
_symmetry.space_group_name_H-M   'P 1'
#
loop_
_entity.id
_entity.type
_entity.pdbx_description
1 polymer ?
#
loop_
_entity_poly.entity_id
_entity_poly.type
_entity_poly.pdbx_seq_one_letter_code
_entity_poly.pdbx_strand_id
1 'polypeptide(L)'
;MKKSPKMWTMAFLGTTCKSDIVYNNLCEAFNSSIVEARFKSIIRMLEDIRTKMMTRIVQKRKLYNGWNQNYGPLVKAKFDTNKKDHVDGN
;
A
#
# COMPACT_ATOMS: atom_id res chain seq x y z
N MET A 1 7.85 -8.64 -25.61
CA MET A 1 8.95 -8.47 -24.63
C MET A 1 9.09 -9.75 -23.82
N LYS A 2 10.12 -10.57 -24.05
CA LYS A 2 10.39 -11.79 -23.25
C LYS A 2 10.87 -11.37 -21.87
N LYS A 3 10.13 -11.71 -20.81
CA LYS A 3 10.59 -11.47 -19.43
C LYS A 3 11.53 -12.58 -19.00
N SER A 4 12.64 -12.21 -18.36
CA SER A 4 13.63 -13.16 -17.86
C SER A 4 13.00 -14.12 -16.84
N PRO A 5 13.17 -15.45 -16.96
CA PRO A 5 12.68 -16.42 -15.98
C PRO A 5 13.19 -16.15 -14.56
N LYS A 6 14.42 -15.63 -14.45
CA LYS A 6 15.03 -15.26 -13.17
C LYS A 6 14.27 -14.19 -12.39
N MET A 7 13.44 -13.40 -13.06
CA MET A 7 12.71 -12.29 -12.44
C MET A 7 11.33 -12.72 -11.89
N TRP A 8 10.79 -13.87 -12.32
CA TRP A 8 9.39 -14.24 -12.06
C TRP A 8 9.20 -15.68 -11.57
N THR A 9 10.24 -16.51 -11.56
CA THR A 9 10.15 -17.89 -11.05
C THR A 9 10.60 -17.95 -9.59
N MET A 10 9.79 -18.59 -8.73
CA MET A 10 10.12 -18.79 -7.31
C MET A 10 11.48 -19.46 -7.07
N ALA A 11 11.93 -20.32 -7.99
CA ALA A 11 13.24 -20.98 -7.90
C ALA A 11 14.44 -20.01 -7.87
N PHE A 12 14.27 -18.75 -8.31
CA PHE A 12 15.32 -17.73 -8.30
C PHE A 12 15.09 -16.63 -7.24
N LEU A 13 14.04 -16.74 -6.43
CA LEU A 13 13.86 -15.87 -5.26
C LEU A 13 14.86 -16.31 -4.18
N GLY A 14 15.70 -15.37 -3.75
CA GLY A 14 16.62 -15.61 -2.63
C GLY A 14 15.86 -15.92 -1.34
N THR A 15 16.44 -16.76 -0.49
CA THR A 15 15.87 -17.12 0.82
C THR A 15 15.92 -15.98 1.84
N THR A 16 16.74 -14.96 1.56
CA THR A 16 16.87 -13.78 2.39
C THR A 16 15.72 -12.81 2.14
N CYS A 17 14.90 -12.56 3.16
CA CYS A 17 13.84 -11.57 3.07
C CYS A 17 14.45 -10.17 2.90
N LYS A 18 14.10 -9.47 1.82
CA LYS A 18 14.61 -8.11 1.54
C LYS A 18 13.76 -7.00 2.19
N SER A 19 12.71 -7.38 2.91
CA SER A 19 11.77 -6.44 3.52
C SER A 19 11.21 -7.06 4.80
N ASP A 20 11.21 -6.34 5.92
CA ASP A 20 10.50 -6.71 7.15
C ASP A 20 8.97 -6.56 7.02
N ILE A 21 8.42 -6.75 5.82
CA ILE A 21 6.97 -6.79 5.64
C ILE A 21 6.50 -8.06 6.33
N VAL A 22 6.00 -7.88 7.54
CA VAL A 22 5.31 -8.92 8.29
C VAL A 22 4.07 -9.26 7.48
N TYR A 23 4.07 -10.40 6.79
CA TYR A 23 2.98 -10.86 5.93
C TYR A 23 1.60 -10.78 6.60
N ASN A 24 1.56 -10.94 7.93
CA ASN A 24 0.35 -10.80 8.72
C ASN A 24 -0.30 -9.42 8.58
N ASN A 25 0.48 -8.33 8.59
CA ASN A 25 -0.05 -6.98 8.50
C ASN A 25 -0.72 -6.70 7.12
N LEU A 26 -0.21 -7.32 6.05
CA LEU A 26 -0.86 -7.24 4.73
C LEU A 26 -2.20 -7.99 4.73
N CYS A 27 -2.24 -9.19 5.31
CA CYS A 27 -3.46 -9.97 5.45
C CYS A 27 -4.49 -9.24 6.32
N GLU A 28 -4.07 -8.67 7.46
CA GLU A 28 -4.91 -7.87 8.35
C GLU A 28 -5.46 -6.62 7.64
N ALA A 29 -4.62 -5.89 6.92
CA ALA A 29 -5.03 -4.71 6.15
C ALA A 29 -6.01 -5.08 5.02
N PHE A 30 -5.82 -6.22 4.35
CA PHE A 30 -6.75 -6.69 3.34
C PHE A 30 -8.08 -7.14 3.96
N ASN A 31 -8.03 -7.96 5.00
CA ASN A 31 -9.22 -8.48 5.68
C ASN A 31 -10.08 -7.36 6.26
N SER A 32 -9.47 -6.37 6.92
CA SER A 32 -10.18 -5.17 7.41
C SER A 32 -10.83 -4.38 6.27
N SER A 33 -10.23 -4.37 5.08
CA SER A 33 -10.77 -3.63 3.95
C SER A 33 -12.01 -4.26 3.30
N ILE A 34 -12.28 -5.55 3.55
CA ILE A 34 -13.37 -6.30 2.90
C ILE A 34 -14.47 -6.75 3.85
N VAL A 35 -14.41 -6.41 5.15
CA VAL A 35 -15.38 -6.82 6.18
C VAL A 35 -16.82 -6.66 5.69
N GLU A 36 -17.21 -5.46 5.27
CA GLU A 36 -18.57 -5.17 4.79
C GLU A 36 -18.94 -5.88 3.48
N ALA A 37 -17.98 -6.11 2.60
CA ALA A 37 -18.22 -6.77 1.31
C ALA A 37 -18.50 -8.27 1.50
N ARG A 38 -17.92 -8.90 2.53
CA ARG A 38 -18.05 -10.34 2.80
C ARG A 38 -19.45 -10.78 3.22
N PHE A 39 -20.29 -9.85 3.67
CA PHE A 39 -21.68 -10.14 4.02
C PHE A 39 -22.63 -10.17 2.81
N LYS A 40 -22.12 -9.97 1.60
CA LYS A 40 -22.90 -9.89 0.35
C LYS A 40 -22.75 -11.16 -0.47
N SER A 41 -23.62 -11.34 -1.46
CA SER A 41 -23.48 -12.42 -2.44
C SER A 41 -22.13 -12.35 -3.16
N ILE A 42 -21.62 -13.49 -3.63
CA ILE A 42 -20.27 -13.59 -4.20
C ILE A 42 -20.01 -12.57 -5.32
N ILE A 43 -20.99 -12.37 -6.20
CA ILE A 43 -20.91 -11.40 -7.30
C ILE A 43 -20.78 -9.99 -6.73
N ARG A 44 -21.64 -9.63 -5.77
CA ARG A 44 -21.67 -8.30 -5.19
C ARG A 44 -20.42 -8.00 -4.35
N MET A 45 -19.93 -8.98 -3.60
CA MET A 45 -18.67 -8.88 -2.85
C MET A 45 -17.51 -8.55 -3.80
N LEU A 46 -17.38 -9.26 -4.91
CA LEU A 46 -16.30 -9.06 -5.89
C LEU A 46 -16.40 -7.70 -6.59
N GLU A 47 -17.61 -7.25 -6.94
CA GLU A 47 -17.83 -5.92 -7.50
C GLU A 47 -17.41 -4.80 -6.55
N ASP A 48 -17.75 -4.93 -5.27
CA ASP A 48 -17.41 -3.93 -4.25
C ASP A 48 -15.89 -3.88 -4.02
N ILE A 49 -15.23 -5.04 -3.93
CA ILE A 49 -13.76 -5.12 -3.80
C ILE A 49 -13.10 -4.46 -5.01
N ARG A 50 -13.54 -4.80 -6.23
CA ARG A 50 -13.00 -4.23 -7.47
C ARG A 50 -13.15 -2.71 -7.50
N THR A 51 -14.35 -2.22 -7.21
CA THR A 51 -14.66 -0.77 -7.26
C THR A 51 -13.86 0.00 -6.21
N LYS A 52 -13.73 -0.56 -5.00
CA LYS A 52 -12.92 0.02 -3.92
C LYS A 52 -11.44 0.12 -4.32
N MET A 53 -10.88 -0.94 -4.90
CA MET A 53 -9.48 -0.96 -5.36
C MET A 53 -9.23 0.03 -6.50
N MET A 54 -10.11 0.06 -7.51
CA MET A 54 -9.99 1.02 -8.62
C MET A 54 -10.04 2.46 -8.13
N THR A 55 -11.00 2.78 -7.25
CA THR A 55 -11.13 4.11 -6.64
C THR A 55 -9.86 4.50 -5.88
N ARG A 56 -9.34 3.59 -5.04
CA ARG A 56 -8.12 3.82 -4.26
C ARG A 56 -6.90 4.09 -5.16
N ILE A 57 -6.74 3.32 -6.25
CA ILE A 57 -5.63 3.51 -7.20
C ILE A 57 -5.72 4.88 -7.86
N VAL A 58 -6.91 5.29 -8.33
CA VAL A 58 -7.11 6.59 -8.96
C VAL A 58 -6.81 7.73 -7.97
N GLN A 59 -7.30 7.65 -6.73
CA GLN A 59 -7.00 8.63 -5.69
C GLN A 59 -5.50 8.74 -5.40
N LYS A 60 -4.80 7.61 -5.29
CA LYS A 60 -3.35 7.59 -5.05
C LYS A 60 -2.57 8.19 -6.22
N ARG A 61 -2.97 7.90 -7.47
CA ARG A 61 -2.38 8.52 -8.66
C ARG A 61 -2.58 10.03 -8.69
N LYS A 62 -3.79 10.52 -8.40
CA LYS A 62 -4.07 11.97 -8.31
C LYS A 62 -3.18 12.64 -7.28
N LEU A 63 -3.05 12.04 -6.10
CA LEU A 63 -2.18 12.56 -5.04
C LEU A 63 -0.72 12.61 -5.50
N TYR A 64 -0.23 11.54 -6.13
CA TYR A 64 1.14 11.48 -6.63
C TYR A 64 1.42 12.51 -7.75
N ASN A 65 0.49 12.69 -8.68
CA ASN A 65 0.66 13.61 -9.79
C ASN A 65 0.76 15.08 -9.35
N GLY A 66 0.16 15.45 -8.22
CA GLY A 66 0.30 16.77 -7.61
C GLY A 66 1.45 16.89 -6.61
N TRP A 67 2.27 15.85 -6.46
CA TRP A 67 3.26 15.78 -5.40
C TRP A 67 4.66 16.16 -5.89
N ASN A 68 5.14 17.31 -5.43
CA ASN A 68 6.40 17.90 -5.88
C ASN A 68 7.57 17.70 -4.89
N GLN A 69 7.43 16.83 -3.89
CA GLN A 69 8.43 16.66 -2.83
C GLN A 69 9.22 15.36 -3.01
N ASN A 70 10.45 15.35 -2.52
CA ASN A 70 11.37 14.20 -2.62
C ASN A 70 10.97 13.00 -1.75
N TYR A 71 10.08 13.19 -0.78
CA TYR A 71 9.63 12.17 0.16
C TYR A 71 8.13 11.94 0.02
N GLY A 72 7.68 10.70 0.24
CA GLY A 72 6.26 10.39 0.26
C GLY A 72 5.49 11.19 1.34
N PRO A 73 4.19 11.45 1.14
CA PRO A 73 3.40 12.34 2.00
C PRO A 73 3.39 11.94 3.48
N LEU A 74 3.36 10.63 3.77
CA LEU A 74 3.40 10.13 5.15
C LEU A 74 4.76 10.34 5.82
N VAL A 75 5.85 10.21 5.06
CA VAL A 75 7.21 10.43 5.56
C VAL A 75 7.40 11.92 5.84
N LYS A 76 6.95 12.77 4.90
CA LYS A 76 6.98 14.22 5.08
C LYS A 76 6.15 14.66 6.29
N ALA A 77 4.93 14.17 6.44
CA ALA A 77 4.08 14.50 7.59
C ALA A 77 4.76 14.15 8.93
N LYS A 78 5.35 12.95 9.04
CA LYS A 78 6.12 12.57 10.25
C LYS A 78 7.31 13.48 10.49
N PHE A 79 8.05 13.83 9.44
CA PHE A 79 9.19 14.73 9.55
C PHE A 79 8.77 16.12 10.02
N ASP A 80 7.70 16.67 9.46
CA ASP A 80 7.16 17.99 9.80
C ASP A 80 6.65 18.02 11.25
N THR A 81 6.01 16.95 11.74
CA THR A 81 5.61 16.81 13.15
C THR A 81 6.83 16.82 14.06
N ASN A 82 7.82 15.96 13.81
CA ASN A 82 9.03 15.89 14.63
C ASN A 82 9.80 17.23 14.66
N LYS A 83 9.79 17.98 13.55
CA LYS A 83 10.40 19.31 13.49
C LYS A 83 9.69 20.33 14.39
N LYS A 84 8.35 20.30 14.46
CA LYS A 84 7.58 21.21 15.33
C LYS A 84 7.81 20.89 16.80
N ASP A 85 7.76 19.62 17.18
CA ASP A 85 7.96 19.18 18.55
C ASP A 85 9.35 19.59 19.09
N HIS A 86 10.35 19.68 18.21
CA HIS A 86 11.69 20.16 18.57
C HIS A 86 11.80 21.70 18.70
N VAL A 87 10.92 22.45 18.02
CA VAL A 87 10.90 23.93 18.06
C VAL A 87 10.05 24.44 19.23
N ASP A 88 8.95 23.76 19.55
CA ASP A 88 8.03 24.15 20.63
C ASP A 88 8.47 23.61 22.02
N GLY A 89 9.47 22.74 22.06
CA GLY A 89 10.03 22.13 23.27
C GLY A 89 11.26 22.84 23.85
N ASN A 90 11.60 24.04 23.35
CA ASN A 90 12.73 24.87 23.79
C ASN A 90 12.27 26.31 24.03
#